data_AF-A0A7J7UN12-F1
#
_entry.id   AF-A0A7J7UN12-F1
#
_cell.length_a   1.000
_cell.length_b   1.000
_cell.length_c   1.000
_cell.angle_alpha   90.00
_cell.angle_beta   90.00
_cell.angle_gamma   90.00
#
_symmetry.space_group_name_H-M   'P 1'
#
loop_
_entity.id
_entity.type
_entity.pdbx_description
1 polymer ?
#
loop_
_entity_poly.entity_id
_entity_poly.type
_entity_poly.pdbx_seq_one_letter_code
_entity_poly.pdbx_strand_id
1 'polypeptide(L)'
;MADRGECVPGEQEPGPTSPPFPIAVGTGTFNGPYEPAGGQRARRAVLPQEQEGSGAGQLVTGLMKKEDACQLGYAEGPCLGMVRRYFYNGSSMACEPFQYGGCLGNGNNFVSEKECLQTCRTVAACNLPIVPGPCRAFMELWAFDAVQGKCIRFQYGGCQGNGNKFYSEKECKEYCGVPGDGDEELLRFNN
;
A
#
# COMPACT_ATOMS: atom_id res chain seq x y z
N MET A 1 -42.91 9.65 -32.62
CA MET A 1 -43.27 10.13 -31.28
C MET A 1 -43.24 8.92 -30.36
N ALA A 2 -42.19 8.80 -29.55
CA ALA A 2 -42.07 7.80 -28.50
C ALA A 2 -41.61 8.53 -27.23
N ASP A 3 -42.23 8.12 -26.14
CA ASP A 3 -42.45 8.83 -24.89
C ASP A 3 -41.19 9.01 -24.03
N ARG A 4 -41.02 10.20 -23.45
CA ARG A 4 -39.93 10.51 -22.51
C ARG A 4 -40.33 10.00 -21.12
N GLY A 5 -39.70 8.92 -20.67
CA GLY A 5 -39.83 8.45 -19.29
C GLY A 5 -39.43 9.53 -18.28
N GLU A 6 -40.35 9.83 -17.38
CA GLU A 6 -40.18 10.77 -16.26
C GLU A 6 -39.34 10.13 -15.14
N CYS A 7 -38.40 10.89 -14.56
CA CYS A 7 -37.61 10.47 -13.41
C CYS A 7 -38.42 10.63 -12.11
N VAL A 8 -38.62 9.53 -11.38
CA VAL A 8 -39.21 9.53 -10.02
C VAL A 8 -38.15 9.93 -8.99
N PRO A 9 -38.41 10.85 -8.04
CA PRO A 9 -37.49 11.13 -6.95
C PRO A 9 -37.45 9.95 -5.96
N GLY A 10 -36.26 9.37 -5.77
CA GLY A 10 -36.02 8.33 -4.78
C GLY A 10 -36.18 8.86 -3.35
N GLU A 11 -36.87 8.08 -2.54
CA GLU A 11 -37.14 8.34 -1.13
C GLU A 11 -35.85 8.31 -0.30
N GLN A 12 -35.79 9.16 0.72
CA GLN A 12 -34.60 9.40 1.54
C GLN A 12 -34.48 8.30 2.60
N GLU A 13 -33.45 7.47 2.49
CA GLU A 13 -33.09 6.45 3.49
C GLU A 13 -32.83 7.10 4.87
N PRO A 14 -33.42 6.60 5.98
CA PRO A 14 -33.19 7.13 7.31
C PRO A 14 -31.78 6.79 7.79
N GLY A 15 -31.06 7.82 8.29
CA GLY A 15 -29.69 7.68 8.79
C GLY A 15 -29.56 6.77 10.02
N PRO A 16 -28.34 6.27 10.31
CA PRO A 16 -28.11 5.33 11.39
C PRO A 16 -28.32 5.99 12.77
N THR A 17 -29.29 5.48 13.53
CA THR A 17 -29.52 5.85 14.93
C THR A 17 -28.43 5.24 15.82
N SER A 18 -27.59 6.08 16.42
CA SER A 18 -26.63 5.66 17.45
C SER A 18 -27.34 5.36 18.79
N PRO A 19 -27.06 4.24 19.47
CA PRO A 19 -27.55 4.00 20.82
C PRO A 19 -26.78 4.83 21.87
N PRO A 20 -27.39 5.14 23.03
CA PRO A 20 -26.75 5.93 24.08
C PRO A 20 -25.69 5.12 24.84
N PHE A 21 -24.57 5.76 25.17
CA PHE A 21 -23.52 5.19 26.03
C PHE A 21 -24.01 5.06 27.49
N PRO A 22 -23.75 3.93 28.18
CA PRO A 22 -23.89 3.89 29.63
C PRO A 22 -22.68 4.56 30.30
N ILE A 23 -22.95 5.59 31.10
CA ILE A 23 -22.01 6.13 32.09
C ILE A 23 -22.02 5.18 33.29
N ALA A 24 -20.89 4.54 33.60
CA ALA A 24 -20.68 3.84 34.86
C ALA A 24 -19.55 4.54 35.64
N VAL A 25 -19.96 5.30 36.67
CA VAL A 25 -19.07 5.85 37.70
C VAL A 25 -18.86 4.76 38.74
N GLY A 26 -17.63 4.24 38.84
CA GLY A 26 -17.23 3.27 39.86
C GLY A 26 -16.14 3.85 40.74
N THR A 27 -16.53 4.50 41.84
CA THR A 27 -15.63 4.87 42.93
C THR A 27 -15.34 3.64 43.78
N GLY A 28 -14.19 3.02 43.58
CA GLY A 28 -13.69 1.90 44.40
C GLY A 28 -12.36 2.27 45.06
N THR A 29 -12.42 2.66 46.34
CA THR A 29 -11.26 2.82 47.21
C THR A 29 -10.77 1.46 47.69
N PHE A 30 -9.52 1.08 47.38
CA PHE A 30 -8.85 -0.05 48.03
C PHE A 30 -7.64 0.49 48.82
N ASN A 31 -7.79 0.55 50.14
CA ASN A 31 -6.69 0.67 51.09
C ASN A 31 -6.74 -0.55 52.01
N GLY A 32 -5.68 -1.35 51.98
CA GLY A 32 -5.48 -2.48 52.88
C GLY A 32 -4.12 -3.12 52.63
N PRO A 33 -3.17 -3.06 53.59
CA PRO A 33 -1.78 -3.47 53.40
C PRO A 33 -1.55 -4.93 53.82
N TYR A 34 -0.86 -5.72 53.01
CA TYR A 34 -0.25 -6.97 53.46
C TYR A 34 0.91 -7.42 52.54
N GLU A 35 2.13 -7.21 53.00
CA GLU A 35 3.35 -7.98 52.68
C GLU A 35 4.13 -8.12 54.02
N PRO A 36 5.10 -9.03 54.20
CA PRO A 36 5.68 -9.98 53.25
C PRO A 36 5.83 -11.41 53.80
N ALA A 37 6.04 -12.42 52.94
CA ALA A 37 6.67 -13.68 53.35
C ALA A 37 7.61 -14.16 52.24
N GLY A 38 8.89 -14.29 52.61
CA GLY A 38 10.02 -14.48 51.71
C GLY A 38 10.09 -15.84 51.03
N GLY A 39 10.59 -15.81 49.80
CA GLY A 39 11.17 -16.94 49.08
C GLY A 39 12.49 -16.48 48.47
N GLN A 40 13.57 -17.19 48.81
CA GLN A 40 14.94 -16.85 48.45
C GLN A 40 15.20 -17.02 46.94
N ARG A 41 16.01 -16.12 46.38
CA ARG A 41 16.49 -16.14 44.99
C ARG A 41 17.77 -17.00 44.87
N ALA A 42 17.89 -17.66 43.71
CA ALA A 42 19.08 -18.32 43.11
C ALA A 42 19.43 -19.73 43.64
N ARG A 43 19.76 -20.71 42.80
CA ARG A 43 20.70 -20.64 41.66
C ARG A 43 20.21 -21.36 40.39
N ARG A 44 20.62 -20.82 39.25
CA ARG A 44 20.44 -21.38 37.91
C ARG A 44 21.38 -22.58 37.75
N ALA A 45 20.87 -23.73 37.33
CA ALA A 45 21.69 -24.86 36.91
C ALA A 45 22.38 -24.52 35.58
N VAL A 46 23.70 -24.72 35.51
CA VAL A 46 24.49 -24.63 34.27
C VAL A 46 24.37 -25.99 33.57
N LEU A 47 23.78 -26.00 32.36
CA LEU A 47 23.81 -27.16 31.48
C LEU A 47 25.19 -27.24 30.80
N PRO A 48 25.75 -28.45 30.55
CA PRO A 48 27.05 -28.61 29.91
C PRO A 48 27.07 -28.04 28.49
N GLN A 49 28.22 -27.51 28.09
CA GLN A 49 28.51 -27.15 26.70
C GLN A 49 28.54 -28.42 25.84
N GLU A 50 27.72 -28.43 24.78
CA GLU A 50 27.96 -29.31 23.64
C GLU A 50 28.48 -28.52 22.45
N GLN A 51 29.43 -29.15 21.77
CA GLN A 51 30.40 -28.60 20.84
C GLN A 51 29.83 -28.28 19.46
N GLU A 52 30.66 -27.51 18.76
CA GLU A 52 30.57 -27.01 17.39
C GLU A 52 29.86 -27.93 16.39
N GLY A 53 28.70 -27.46 15.93
CA GLY A 53 28.11 -27.86 14.65
C GLY A 53 28.32 -26.73 13.64
N SER A 54 29.33 -26.87 12.79
CA SER A 54 29.51 -26.07 11.59
C SER A 54 28.40 -26.40 10.60
N GLY A 55 27.36 -25.58 10.61
CA GLY A 55 26.31 -25.56 9.58
C GLY A 55 26.34 -24.21 8.90
N ALA A 56 26.93 -24.14 7.71
CA ALA A 56 26.65 -23.07 6.76
C ALA A 56 25.20 -23.21 6.27
N GLY A 57 24.25 -22.93 7.17
CA GLY A 57 22.85 -22.75 6.85
C GLY A 57 22.66 -21.30 6.47
N GLN A 58 22.48 -21.07 5.18
CA GLN A 58 22.08 -19.80 4.57
C GLN A 58 21.16 -19.01 5.52
N LEU A 59 21.54 -17.78 5.84
CA LEU A 59 20.66 -16.80 6.46
C LEU A 59 19.47 -16.58 5.53
N VAL A 60 18.41 -17.38 5.69
CA VAL A 60 17.08 -17.04 5.20
C VAL A 60 16.55 -15.96 6.14
N THR A 61 17.11 -14.76 6.00
CA THR A 61 16.42 -13.56 6.47
C THR A 61 15.08 -13.55 5.75
N GLY A 62 14.01 -13.74 6.52
CA GLY A 62 12.62 -13.68 6.06
C GLY A 62 12.22 -12.27 5.68
N LEU A 63 12.93 -11.66 4.73
CA LEU A 63 12.32 -10.77 3.77
C LEU A 63 11.45 -11.67 2.91
N MET A 64 10.18 -11.83 3.29
CA MET A 64 9.14 -11.89 2.25
C MET A 64 9.49 -10.72 1.34
N LYS A 65 10.06 -10.97 0.16
CA LYS A 65 10.50 -9.88 -0.71
C LYS A 65 9.27 -9.00 -0.89
N LYS A 66 9.39 -7.69 -0.66
CA LYS A 66 8.23 -6.79 -0.72
C LYS A 66 7.58 -6.87 -2.11
N GLU A 67 8.37 -7.27 -3.09
CA GLU A 67 8.03 -7.63 -4.46
C GLU A 67 7.13 -8.88 -4.57
N ASP A 68 7.34 -9.92 -3.74
CA ASP A 68 6.49 -11.11 -3.71
C ASP A 68 5.10 -10.77 -3.14
N ALA A 69 5.03 -9.80 -2.23
CA ALA A 69 3.76 -9.35 -1.66
C ALA A 69 2.86 -8.71 -2.73
N CYS A 70 3.42 -8.08 -3.75
CA CYS A 70 2.67 -7.45 -4.85
C CYS A 70 1.84 -8.45 -5.68
N GLN A 71 2.14 -9.75 -5.58
CA GLN A 71 1.39 -10.82 -6.27
C GLN A 71 0.21 -11.35 -5.45
N LEU A 72 0.16 -11.04 -4.15
CA LEU A 72 -0.93 -11.46 -3.27
C LEU A 72 -2.17 -10.60 -3.51
N GLY A 73 -3.35 -11.13 -3.21
CA GLY A 73 -4.55 -10.29 -3.05
C GLY A 73 -4.47 -9.41 -1.80
N TYR A 74 -5.37 -8.44 -1.65
CA TYR A 74 -5.50 -7.74 -0.37
C TYR A 74 -6.08 -8.66 0.73
N ALA A 75 -5.77 -8.34 1.98
CA ALA A 75 -6.32 -9.05 3.14
C ALA A 75 -6.85 -8.04 4.17
N GLU A 76 -8.16 -8.05 4.39
CA GLU A 76 -8.85 -7.22 5.38
C GLU A 76 -8.49 -7.64 6.81
N GLY A 77 -8.35 -8.95 7.05
CA GLY A 77 -8.10 -9.50 8.37
C GLY A 77 -9.37 -9.56 9.24
N PRO A 78 -9.31 -10.20 10.41
CA PRO A 78 -10.49 -10.46 11.24
C PRO A 78 -10.85 -9.33 12.20
N CYS A 79 -9.99 -8.32 12.36
CA CYS A 79 -10.26 -7.17 13.24
C CYS A 79 -11.26 -6.19 12.60
N LEU A 80 -11.95 -5.39 13.43
CA LEU A 80 -13.02 -4.48 13.01
C LEU A 80 -12.58 -3.01 12.90
N GLY A 81 -11.28 -2.74 12.96
CA GLY A 81 -10.73 -1.39 12.83
C GLY A 81 -10.71 -0.98 11.38
N MET A 82 -11.74 -0.28 10.90
CA MET A 82 -11.87 0.13 9.50
C MET A 82 -10.84 1.22 9.10
N VAL A 83 -9.61 0.83 8.74
CA VAL A 83 -8.56 1.72 8.23
C VAL A 83 -8.41 1.60 6.70
N ARG A 84 -8.53 2.73 5.97
CA ARG A 84 -8.27 2.75 4.52
C ARG A 84 -6.79 2.48 4.25
N ARG A 85 -6.51 1.51 3.38
CA ARG A 85 -5.17 1.13 2.90
C ARG A 85 -5.19 0.97 1.38
N TYR A 86 -4.03 0.75 0.79
CA TYR A 86 -3.88 0.46 -0.63
C TYR A 86 -3.28 -0.92 -0.84
N PHE A 87 -3.70 -1.61 -1.88
CA PHE A 87 -3.06 -2.83 -2.37
C PHE A 87 -2.77 -2.67 -3.86
N TYR A 88 -1.74 -3.34 -4.34
CA TYR A 88 -1.44 -3.43 -5.75
C TYR A 88 -2.29 -4.51 -6.41
N ASN A 89 -3.06 -4.12 -7.41
CA ASN A 89 -3.81 -5.02 -8.26
C ASN A 89 -3.02 -5.24 -9.56
N GLY A 90 -2.42 -6.42 -9.71
CA GLY A 90 -1.62 -6.76 -10.89
C GLY A 90 -2.43 -6.85 -12.18
N SER A 91 -3.75 -7.08 -12.12
CA SER A 91 -4.62 -7.15 -13.29
C SER A 91 -4.96 -5.78 -13.86
N SER A 92 -5.25 -4.80 -13.00
CA SER A 92 -5.46 -3.40 -13.40
C SER A 92 -4.15 -2.60 -13.47
N MET A 93 -3.04 -3.19 -12.99
CA MET A 93 -1.75 -2.55 -12.82
C MET A 93 -1.86 -1.22 -12.05
N ALA A 94 -2.72 -1.18 -11.03
CA ALA A 94 -3.03 0.00 -10.26
C ALA A 94 -2.97 -0.28 -8.75
N CYS A 95 -2.79 0.77 -7.96
CA CYS A 95 -2.92 0.70 -6.51
C CYS A 95 -4.33 1.13 -6.09
N GLU A 96 -5.11 0.19 -5.61
CA GLU A 96 -6.53 0.37 -5.31
C GLU A 96 -6.74 0.45 -3.79
N PRO A 97 -7.67 1.31 -3.31
CA PRO A 97 -7.96 1.38 -1.89
C PRO A 97 -8.80 0.18 -1.44
N PHE A 98 -8.52 -0.33 -0.24
CA PHE A 98 -9.35 -1.33 0.42
C PHE A 98 -9.50 -1.03 1.91
N GLN A 99 -10.45 -1.70 2.54
CA GLN A 99 -10.68 -1.58 3.98
C GLN A 99 -9.85 -2.63 4.71
N TYR A 100 -8.86 -2.19 5.50
CA TYR A 100 -8.09 -3.08 6.36
C TYR A 100 -8.64 -3.02 7.77
N GLY A 101 -8.94 -4.18 8.36
CA GLY A 101 -9.51 -4.35 9.69
C GLY A 101 -8.55 -4.08 10.85
N GLY A 102 -7.26 -3.85 10.56
CA GLY A 102 -6.27 -3.42 11.55
C GLY A 102 -5.36 -4.52 12.11
N CYS A 103 -5.64 -5.80 11.83
CA CYS A 103 -4.76 -6.91 12.22
C CYS A 103 -4.74 -8.04 11.19
N LEU A 104 -3.69 -8.87 11.23
CA LEU A 104 -3.55 -10.14 10.47
C LEU A 104 -3.84 -10.02 8.96
N GLY A 105 -3.34 -8.95 8.33
CA GLY A 105 -3.30 -8.82 6.87
C GLY A 105 -2.11 -9.52 6.23
N ASN A 106 -1.76 -9.13 5.00
CA ASN A 106 -0.56 -9.56 4.30
C ASN A 106 0.27 -8.35 3.84
N GLY A 107 1.38 -8.61 3.14
CA GLY A 107 2.30 -7.56 2.70
C GLY A 107 1.77 -6.64 1.58
N ASN A 108 0.69 -7.00 0.89
CA ASN A 108 0.05 -6.15 -0.11
C ASN A 108 -0.87 -5.12 0.55
N ASN A 109 -0.29 -4.32 1.45
CA ASN A 109 -1.00 -3.40 2.31
C ASN A 109 -0.12 -2.17 2.58
N PHE A 110 -0.45 -1.07 1.91
CA PHE A 110 0.32 0.17 1.91
C PHE A 110 -0.50 1.31 2.49
N VAL A 111 0.18 2.26 3.12
CA VAL A 111 -0.49 3.43 3.73
C VAL A 111 -0.91 4.44 2.65
N SER A 112 -0.18 4.51 1.54
CA SER A 112 -0.45 5.46 0.46
C SER A 112 -0.32 4.82 -0.93
N GLU A 113 -1.02 5.40 -1.91
CA GLU A 113 -0.89 5.03 -3.33
C GLU A 113 0.57 5.15 -3.80
N LYS A 114 1.30 6.17 -3.31
CA LYS A 114 2.71 6.39 -3.62
C LYS A 114 3.58 5.22 -3.21
N GLU A 115 3.47 4.80 -1.95
CA GLU A 115 4.28 3.70 -1.42
C GLU A 115 3.97 2.40 -2.15
N CYS A 116 2.70 2.15 -2.43
CA CYS A 116 2.24 0.99 -3.19
C CYS A 116 2.87 0.97 -4.59
N LEU A 117 2.78 2.08 -5.34
CA LEU A 117 3.31 2.16 -6.70
C LEU A 117 4.84 2.05 -6.72
N GLN A 118 5.54 2.74 -5.82
CA GLN A 118 7.00 2.67 -5.75
C GLN A 118 7.51 1.27 -5.35
N THR A 119 6.68 0.48 -4.67
CA THR A 119 7.01 -0.90 -4.29
C THR A 119 6.68 -1.90 -5.41
N CYS A 120 5.51 -1.79 -6.02
CA CYS A 120 4.92 -2.88 -6.81
C CYS A 120 4.81 -2.61 -8.31
N ARG A 121 4.99 -1.36 -8.76
CA ARG A 121 4.86 -1.03 -10.17
C ARG A 121 5.90 -1.77 -11.01
N THR A 122 5.50 -2.17 -12.20
CA THR A 122 6.36 -2.84 -13.19
C THR A 122 6.50 -1.98 -14.44
N VAL A 123 7.47 -2.31 -15.30
CA VAL A 123 7.66 -1.65 -16.61
C VAL A 123 6.44 -1.78 -17.54
N ALA A 124 5.55 -2.74 -17.30
CA ALA A 124 4.30 -2.86 -18.04
C ALA A 124 3.41 -1.60 -17.88
N ALA A 125 3.57 -0.87 -16.77
CA ALA A 125 2.88 0.39 -16.54
C ALA A 125 3.19 1.46 -17.60
N CYS A 126 4.37 1.42 -18.24
CA CYS A 126 4.75 2.36 -19.29
C CYS A 126 3.83 2.28 -20.53
N ASN A 127 3.09 1.19 -20.70
CA ASN A 127 2.15 1.00 -21.81
C ASN A 127 0.70 1.39 -21.46
N LEU A 128 0.44 1.81 -20.21
CA LEU A 128 -0.91 2.19 -19.78
C LEU A 128 -1.24 3.64 -20.20
N PRO A 129 -2.52 3.98 -20.37
CA PRO A 129 -2.92 5.36 -20.66
C PRO A 129 -2.60 6.29 -19.49
N ILE A 130 -2.39 7.58 -19.78
CA ILE A 130 -2.27 8.62 -18.75
C ILE A 130 -3.66 8.92 -18.21
N VAL A 131 -3.89 8.65 -16.92
CA VAL A 131 -5.23 8.76 -16.29
C VAL A 131 -5.24 9.86 -15.21
N PRO A 132 -5.88 11.02 -15.47
CA PRO A 132 -6.11 12.05 -14.46
C PRO A 132 -7.01 11.59 -13.31
N GLY A 133 -7.96 10.69 -13.58
CA GLY A 133 -8.97 10.29 -12.61
C GLY A 133 -10.05 11.37 -12.38
N PRO A 134 -11.16 11.03 -11.67
CA PRO A 134 -12.30 11.92 -11.54
C PRO A 134 -12.22 12.91 -10.35
N CYS A 135 -11.29 12.69 -9.42
CA CYS A 135 -11.09 13.60 -8.30
C CYS A 135 -10.49 14.95 -8.73
N ARG A 136 -10.58 15.97 -7.86
CA ARG A 136 -10.17 17.36 -8.15
C ARG A 136 -9.08 17.89 -7.22
N ALA A 137 -8.32 16.99 -6.59
CA ALA A 137 -7.14 17.31 -5.80
C ALA A 137 -5.91 17.30 -6.73
N PHE A 138 -5.86 18.26 -7.64
CA PHE A 138 -4.86 18.32 -8.71
C PHE A 138 -3.43 18.30 -8.15
N MET A 139 -2.74 17.22 -8.45
CA MET A 139 -1.33 17.00 -8.15
C MET A 139 -0.58 16.87 -9.45
N GLU A 140 0.53 17.58 -9.54
CA GLU A 140 1.38 17.48 -10.70
C GLU A 140 2.35 16.31 -10.54
N LEU A 141 2.21 15.34 -11.44
CA LEU A 141 3.00 14.10 -11.44
C LEU A 141 3.54 13.84 -12.84
N TRP A 142 4.39 12.84 -12.96
CA TRP A 142 4.97 12.40 -14.23
C TRP A 142 4.26 11.14 -14.73
N ALA A 143 4.11 11.02 -16.04
CA ALA A 143 3.65 9.81 -16.72
C ALA A 143 4.46 9.63 -18.00
N PHE A 144 4.55 8.39 -18.47
CA PHE A 144 5.17 8.10 -19.76
C PHE A 144 4.14 8.21 -20.86
N ASP A 145 4.42 9.03 -21.86
CA ASP A 145 3.65 9.09 -23.09
C ASP A 145 4.28 8.13 -24.11
N ALA A 146 3.65 6.99 -24.32
CA ALA A 146 4.12 5.96 -25.25
C ALA A 146 4.04 6.39 -26.72
N VAL A 147 3.22 7.37 -27.08
CA VAL A 147 3.14 7.92 -28.45
C VAL A 147 4.35 8.82 -28.71
N GLN A 148 4.71 9.65 -27.73
CA GLN A 148 5.84 10.57 -27.83
C GLN A 148 7.18 9.96 -27.39
N GLY A 149 7.16 8.76 -26.80
CA GLY A 149 8.34 8.09 -26.25
C GLY A 149 9.01 8.87 -25.12
N LYS A 150 8.26 9.67 -24.34
CA LYS A 150 8.85 10.58 -23.35
C LYS A 150 8.05 10.69 -22.06
N CYS A 151 8.75 10.96 -20.97
CA CYS A 151 8.14 11.32 -19.69
C CYS A 151 7.61 12.75 -19.73
N ILE A 152 6.32 12.93 -19.44
CA ILE A 152 5.64 14.22 -19.41
C ILE A 152 5.00 14.48 -18.04
N ARG A 153 4.80 15.76 -17.70
CA ARG A 153 3.98 16.16 -16.55
C ARG A 153 2.50 16.10 -16.90
N PHE A 154 1.68 15.67 -15.94
CA PHE A 154 0.22 15.70 -16.05
C PHE A 154 -0.41 16.02 -14.69
N GLN A 155 -1.67 16.48 -14.72
CA GLN A 155 -2.45 16.74 -13.51
C GLN A 155 -3.24 15.49 -13.11
N TYR A 156 -2.82 14.84 -12.03
CA TYR A 156 -3.57 13.77 -11.40
C TYR A 156 -4.59 14.34 -10.41
N GLY A 157 -5.85 13.96 -10.54
CA GLY A 157 -6.96 14.41 -9.72
C GLY A 157 -6.97 13.85 -8.29
N GLY A 158 -6.15 12.85 -7.98
CA GLY A 158 -5.96 12.32 -6.63
C GLY A 158 -6.71 11.04 -6.29
N CYS A 159 -7.43 10.44 -7.23
CA CYS A 159 -7.99 9.10 -7.06
C CYS A 159 -8.14 8.36 -8.40
N GLN A 160 -8.27 7.03 -8.33
CA GLN A 160 -8.59 6.15 -9.47
C GLN A 160 -7.66 6.33 -10.68
N GLY A 161 -6.35 6.49 -10.43
CA GLY A 161 -5.34 6.39 -11.47
C GLY A 161 -4.89 4.95 -11.70
N ASN A 162 -3.85 4.80 -12.51
CA ASN A 162 -3.18 3.52 -12.76
C ASN A 162 -1.68 3.63 -12.47
N GLY A 163 -0.93 2.58 -12.83
CA GLY A 163 0.51 2.51 -12.62
C GLY A 163 1.36 3.46 -13.48
N ASN A 164 0.84 4.05 -14.55
CA ASN A 164 1.58 5.04 -15.36
C ASN A 164 1.60 6.40 -14.69
N LYS A 165 2.25 6.45 -13.53
CA LYS A 165 2.31 7.60 -12.64
C LYS A 165 3.58 7.50 -11.81
N PHE A 166 4.37 8.55 -11.86
CA PHE A 166 5.69 8.66 -11.24
C PHE A 166 5.78 9.97 -10.46
N TYR A 167 6.52 9.94 -9.34
CA TYR A 167 6.65 11.08 -8.44
C TYR A 167 7.86 11.96 -8.77
N SER A 168 8.65 11.58 -9.78
CA SER A 168 9.70 12.40 -10.37
C SER A 168 9.94 12.03 -11.84
N GLU A 169 10.53 12.96 -12.59
CA GLU A 169 10.97 12.70 -13.96
C GLU A 169 11.98 11.56 -14.01
N LYS A 170 12.92 11.56 -13.06
CA LYS A 170 13.97 10.54 -12.96
C LYS A 170 13.36 9.16 -12.78
N GLU A 171 12.39 9.02 -11.87
CA GLU A 171 11.67 7.76 -11.65
C GLU A 171 10.95 7.30 -12.93
N CYS A 172 10.29 8.21 -13.65
CA CYS A 172 9.68 7.86 -14.94
C CYS A 172 10.71 7.35 -15.96
N LYS A 173 11.84 8.05 -16.09
CA LYS A 173 12.93 7.67 -17.01
C LYS A 173 13.61 6.37 -16.60
N GLU A 174 13.76 6.10 -15.32
CA GLU A 174 14.32 4.83 -14.82
C GLU A 174 13.43 3.63 -15.16
N TYR A 175 12.11 3.80 -15.15
CA TYR A 175 11.16 2.73 -15.47
C TYR A 175 10.87 2.59 -16.98
N CYS A 176 10.70 3.72 -17.68
CA CYS A 176 10.19 3.75 -19.05
C CYS A 176 11.16 4.34 -20.07
N GLY A 177 12.25 4.96 -19.60
CA GLY A 177 13.31 5.49 -20.45
C GLY A 177 14.10 4.35 -21.06
N VAL A 178 13.55 3.76 -22.12
CA VAL A 178 14.38 3.05 -23.08
C VAL A 178 15.45 4.03 -23.61
N PRO A 179 16.72 3.63 -23.71
CA PRO A 179 17.61 4.18 -24.71
C PRO A 179 17.13 3.67 -26.08
N GLY A 180 16.01 4.21 -26.57
CA GLY A 180 15.62 4.03 -27.96
C GLY A 180 16.44 4.99 -28.81
N ASP A 181 17.34 4.45 -29.63
CA ASP A 181 18.06 5.14 -30.71
C ASP A 181 18.83 6.42 -30.29
N GLY A 182 19.91 6.23 -29.53
CA GLY A 182 20.89 7.28 -29.22
C GLY A 182 22.17 7.22 -30.04
N ASP A 183 22.28 6.34 -31.04
CA ASP A 183 23.41 6.34 -31.98
C ASP A 183 23.23 7.32 -33.15
N GLU A 184 22.12 8.07 -33.22
CA GLU A 184 22.01 9.16 -34.20
C GLU A 184 22.89 10.39 -33.85
N GLU A 185 23.42 10.48 -32.62
CA GLU A 185 24.46 11.47 -32.30
C GLU A 185 25.88 10.94 -32.60
N LEU A 186 26.09 9.63 -32.67
CA LEU A 186 27.37 9.01 -33.09
C LEU A 186 27.51 8.89 -34.62
N LEU A 187 26.40 8.91 -35.36
CA LEU A 187 26.40 8.93 -36.83
C LEU A 187 26.59 10.34 -37.44
N ARG A 188 26.48 11.40 -36.64
CA ARG A 188 26.71 12.79 -37.10
C ARG A 188 28.17 13.26 -37.04
N PHE A 189 29.06 12.48 -36.41
CA PHE A 189 30.49 12.79 -36.34
C PHE A 189 31.36 11.98 -37.32
N ASN A 190 30.75 11.17 -38.19
CA ASN A 190 31.44 10.34 -39.18
C ASN A 190 31.18 10.76 -40.65
N ASN A 191 30.82 12.01 -40.91
CA ASN A 191 30.73 12.53 -42.28
C ASN A 191 31.24 13.97 -42.38
#